data_AF-A0A352XPD9-F1
#
_entry.id   AF-A0A352XPD9-F1
#
_cell.length_a   1.000
_cell.length_b   1.000
_cell.length_c   1.000
_cell.angle_alpha   90.00
_cell.angle_beta   90.00
_cell.angle_gamma   90.00
#
_symmetry.space_group_name_H-M   'P 1'
#
loop_
_entity.id
_entity.type
_entity.pdbx_description
1 polymer ?
#
loop_
_entity_poly.entity_id
_entity_poly.type
_entity_poly.pdbx_seq_one_letter_code
_entity_poly.pdbx_strand_id
1 'polypeptide(L)'
;MDDYDRREFLRTTVPGFLGVLLALPTLCATATRANAQNGRLAKNQAMHWDAFLEAIAKEAATQHLDRWDQELYLKRISALARNLHRDDPVLVKGLAQIRTKLEQGNVDFEYLEKRLDFAICLVQFEKNQIISAHDHPGMTGMILCASGSIHTRNYDLIKETTKKLPDGKEETTCQLHLSAEQLLEKNAITTLTAKARNIHTVKALATTQLIDIFTPPYNDQRSEDSRWFTLDEMPRKGTKNIFDAVVR
;
A
#
# COMPACT_ATOMS: atom_id res chain seq x y z
N MET A 1 -0.86 -19.77 -5.52
CA MET A 1 -0.18 -20.85 -4.78
C MET A 1 0.71 -20.13 -3.79
N ASP A 2 0.08 -19.69 -2.69
CA ASP A 2 0.76 -18.89 -1.67
C ASP A 2 1.45 -19.85 -0.71
N ASP A 3 2.76 -19.98 -0.90
CA ASP A 3 3.61 -20.77 -0.02
C ASP A 3 4.09 -19.87 1.11
N TYR A 4 3.29 -19.76 2.18
CA TYR A 4 3.71 -19.06 3.40
C TYR A 4 3.23 -19.79 4.65
N ASP A 5 4.17 -20.43 5.33
CA ASP A 5 3.98 -20.92 6.69
C ASP A 5 4.54 -19.89 7.69
N ARG A 6 3.71 -19.53 8.67
CA ARG A 6 4.01 -18.60 9.74
C ARG A 6 4.50 -19.38 10.96
N ARG A 7 5.74 -19.10 11.37
CA ARG A 7 6.37 -19.32 12.70
C ARG A 7 6.99 -20.70 12.92
N GLU A 8 8.32 -20.72 12.88
CA GLU A 8 9.15 -21.83 13.37
C GLU A 8 8.92 -22.05 14.87
N PHE A 9 8.42 -23.23 15.26
CA PHE A 9 8.32 -23.62 16.67
C PHE A 9 9.60 -24.32 17.13
N LEU A 10 10.25 -23.82 18.18
CA LEU A 10 11.33 -24.53 18.87
C LEU A 10 10.73 -25.59 19.83
N ARG A 11 10.86 -26.87 19.49
CA ARG A 11 10.58 -27.99 20.42
C ARG A 11 11.81 -28.26 21.28
N THR A 12 11.63 -28.26 22.60
CA THR A 12 12.71 -28.55 23.55
C THR A 12 12.17 -29.25 24.80
N THR A 13 13.05 -29.89 25.56
CA THR A 13 12.73 -30.49 26.86
C THR A 13 12.65 -29.40 27.94
N VAL A 14 12.06 -29.70 29.11
CA VAL A 14 11.99 -28.72 30.22
C VAL A 14 13.39 -28.21 30.65
N PRO A 15 14.43 -29.06 30.81
CA PRO A 15 15.79 -28.58 31.06
C PRO A 15 16.36 -27.75 29.92
N GLY A 16 16.07 -28.12 28.67
CA GLY A 16 16.49 -27.35 27.50
C GLY A 16 15.82 -25.97 27.43
N PHE A 17 14.54 -25.87 27.77
CA PHE A 17 13.81 -24.62 27.90
C PHE A 17 14.39 -23.72 29.01
N LEU A 18 14.68 -24.30 30.18
CA LEU A 18 15.32 -23.59 31.29
C LEU A 18 16.74 -23.12 30.91
N GLY A 19 17.50 -23.93 30.16
CA GLY A 19 18.80 -23.54 29.62
C GLY A 19 18.71 -22.35 28.65
N VAL A 20 17.72 -22.35 27.75
CA VAL A 20 17.46 -21.23 26.84
C VAL A 20 17.04 -19.98 27.62
N LEU A 21 16.18 -20.10 28.64
CA LEU A 21 15.78 -18.99 29.50
C LEU A 21 16.95 -18.38 30.29
N LEU A 22 17.87 -19.21 30.79
CA LEU A 22 19.07 -18.74 31.48
C LEU A 22 20.05 -18.04 30.52
N ALA A 23 20.11 -18.49 29.26
CA ALA A 23 20.90 -17.85 28.21
C ALA A 23 20.22 -16.62 27.60
N LEU A 24 18.90 -16.46 27.79
CA LEU A 24 18.08 -15.42 27.16
C LEU A 24 18.64 -14.00 27.36
N PRO A 25 19.09 -13.58 28.56
CA PRO A 25 19.68 -12.26 28.74
C PRO A 25 20.92 -12.02 27.87
N THR A 26 21.76 -13.05 27.72
CA THR A 26 22.97 -13.01 26.89
C THR A 26 22.63 -13.06 25.40
N LEU A 27 21.65 -13.89 25.01
CA LEU A 27 21.12 -13.95 23.65
C LEU A 27 20.49 -12.61 23.25
N CYS A 28 19.64 -12.03 24.11
CA CYS A 28 19.06 -10.70 23.93
C CYS A 28 20.14 -9.62 23.89
N ALA A 29 21.16 -9.68 24.75
CA ALA A 29 22.25 -8.70 24.72
C ALA A 29 23.09 -8.81 23.44
N THR A 30 23.37 -10.02 22.98
CA THR A 30 24.11 -10.28 21.74
C THR A 30 23.27 -9.91 20.51
N ALA A 31 21.99 -10.27 20.48
CA ALA A 31 21.04 -9.85 19.45
C ALA A 31 20.89 -8.32 19.44
N THR A 32 20.76 -7.66 20.59
CA THR A 32 20.70 -6.19 20.69
C THR A 32 21.98 -5.54 20.16
N ARG A 33 23.15 -6.12 20.44
CA ARG A 33 24.44 -5.67 19.90
C ARG A 33 24.55 -5.93 18.39
N ALA A 34 24.08 -7.06 17.89
CA ALA A 34 24.07 -7.38 16.46
C ALA A 34 23.05 -6.52 15.67
N ASN A 35 21.94 -6.15 16.32
CA ASN A 35 20.81 -5.47 15.71
C ASN A 35 20.85 -3.94 15.82
N ALA A 36 21.89 -3.37 16.43
CA ALA A 36 22.02 -1.92 16.63
C ALA A 36 20.83 -1.23 17.36
N GLN A 37 19.96 -1.98 18.04
CA GLN A 37 18.82 -1.42 18.75
C GLN A 37 19.28 -0.72 20.05
N ASN A 38 18.69 0.44 20.34
CA ASN A 38 18.84 1.24 21.56
C ASN A 38 20.18 1.99 21.75
N GLY A 39 20.85 2.40 20.67
CA GLY A 39 21.97 3.34 20.76
C GLY A 39 23.23 2.79 21.45
N ARG A 40 23.33 1.46 21.58
CA ARG A 40 24.47 0.76 22.20
C ARG A 40 25.65 0.52 21.25
N LEU A 41 25.48 0.84 19.98
CA LEU A 41 26.55 0.82 19.00
C LEU A 41 27.03 2.24 18.72
N ALA A 42 28.30 2.37 18.35
CA ALA A 42 28.87 3.67 17.99
C ALA A 42 28.09 4.29 16.83
N LYS A 43 28.05 5.63 16.77
CA LYS A 43 27.49 6.36 15.62
C LYS A 43 28.20 5.84 14.35
N ASN A 44 27.43 5.26 13.42
CA ASN A 44 27.87 4.64 12.15
C ASN A 44 28.38 3.18 12.20
N GLN A 45 28.05 2.40 13.23
CA GLN A 45 28.33 0.96 13.21
C GLN A 45 27.35 0.20 12.31
N ALA A 46 27.85 -0.83 11.61
CA ALA A 46 27.07 -1.66 10.70
C ALA A 46 25.95 -2.44 11.43
N MET A 47 24.77 -2.48 10.81
CA MET A 47 23.52 -3.09 11.28
C MET A 47 23.22 -4.32 10.42
N HIS A 48 22.91 -5.44 11.07
CA HIS A 48 22.53 -6.70 10.42
C HIS A 48 21.23 -6.57 9.62
N TRP A 49 21.06 -7.36 8.54
CA TRP A 49 19.90 -7.29 7.65
C TRP A 49 18.54 -7.41 8.35
N ASP A 50 18.33 -8.45 9.16
CA ASP A 50 17.03 -8.65 9.83
C ASP A 50 16.68 -7.52 10.79
N ALA A 51 17.69 -6.94 11.45
CA ALA A 51 17.52 -5.81 12.34
C ALA A 51 17.16 -4.53 11.60
N PHE A 52 17.78 -4.33 10.44
CA PHE A 52 17.44 -3.25 9.52
C PHE A 52 15.99 -3.40 9.06
N LEU A 53 15.56 -4.60 8.65
CA LEU A 53 14.18 -4.86 8.24
C LEU A 53 13.17 -4.64 9.38
N GLU A 54 13.47 -5.10 10.59
CA GLU A 54 12.58 -4.92 11.74
C GLU A 54 12.47 -3.44 12.15
N ALA A 55 13.58 -2.69 12.10
CA ALA A 55 13.58 -1.26 12.37
C ALA A 55 12.81 -0.47 11.30
N ILE A 56 12.99 -0.81 10.03
CA ILE A 56 12.24 -0.22 8.91
C ILE A 56 10.74 -0.54 9.05
N ALA A 57 10.38 -1.79 9.34
CA ALA A 57 8.98 -2.19 9.53
C ALA A 57 8.32 -1.47 10.71
N LYS A 58 9.05 -1.28 11.81
CA LYS A 58 8.55 -0.55 12.99
C LYS A 58 8.30 0.92 12.68
N GLU A 59 9.22 1.59 11.98
CA GLU A 59 9.02 2.98 11.55
C GLU A 59 7.88 3.09 10.52
N ALA A 60 7.80 2.15 9.57
CA ALA A 60 6.74 2.10 8.57
C ALA A 60 5.35 1.92 9.21
N ALA A 61 5.23 1.06 10.23
CA ALA A 61 3.97 0.85 10.94
C ALA A 61 3.44 2.11 11.65
N THR A 62 4.30 3.08 11.96
CA THR A 62 3.86 4.35 12.57
C THR A 62 3.07 5.24 11.60
N GLN A 63 3.12 4.94 10.30
CA GLN A 63 2.43 5.66 9.24
C GLN A 63 0.90 5.70 9.42
N HIS A 64 0.36 4.77 10.19
CA HIS A 64 -1.08 4.65 10.45
C HIS A 64 -1.56 5.40 11.71
N LEU A 65 -0.67 6.09 12.43
CA LEU A 65 -1.03 6.81 13.65
C LEU A 65 -1.55 8.21 13.36
N ASP A 66 -2.54 8.68 14.13
CA ASP A 66 -3.18 10.00 13.99
C ASP A 66 -2.20 11.19 14.10
N ARG A 67 -1.00 10.95 14.68
CA ARG A 67 0.07 11.95 14.85
C ARG A 67 1.32 11.63 14.04
N TRP A 68 1.18 10.87 12.95
CA TRP A 68 2.32 10.52 12.11
C TRP A 68 2.95 11.74 11.45
N ASP A 69 4.28 11.78 11.43
CA ASP A 69 5.09 12.85 10.87
C ASP A 69 6.01 12.27 9.79
N GLN A 70 5.73 12.64 8.55
CA GLN A 70 6.42 12.12 7.37
C GLN A 70 7.88 12.59 7.28
N GLU A 71 8.18 13.85 7.64
CA GLU A 71 9.56 14.36 7.59
C GLU A 71 10.43 13.67 8.63
N LEU A 72 9.86 13.44 9.82
CA LEU A 72 10.49 12.67 10.87
C LEU A 72 10.72 11.22 10.45
N TYR A 73 9.74 10.59 9.79
CA TYR A 73 9.87 9.25 9.22
C TYR A 73 11.03 9.15 8.22
N LEU A 74 11.12 10.06 7.24
CA LEU A 74 12.19 10.09 6.25
C LEU A 74 13.58 10.25 6.90
N LYS A 75 13.67 11.12 7.91
CA LYS A 75 14.89 11.32 8.68
C LYS A 75 15.34 10.05 9.39
N ARG A 76 14.39 9.27 9.92
CA ARG A 76 14.66 8.01 10.64
C ARG A 76 15.08 6.88 9.71
N ILE A 77 14.32 6.62 8.63
CA ILE A 77 14.69 5.55 7.68
C ILE A 77 16.02 5.84 6.97
N SER A 78 16.32 7.11 6.71
CA SER A 78 17.62 7.52 6.13
C SER A 78 18.78 7.26 7.08
N ALA A 79 18.57 7.42 8.39
CA ALA A 79 19.60 7.09 9.39
C ALA A 79 19.80 5.57 9.51
N LEU A 80 18.73 4.79 9.44
CA LEU A 80 18.78 3.32 9.43
C LEU A 80 19.53 2.80 8.19
N ALA A 81 19.22 3.30 7.00
CA ALA A 81 19.85 2.87 5.75
C ALA A 81 21.36 3.13 5.70
N ARG A 82 21.85 4.23 6.31
CA ARG A 82 23.29 4.51 6.37
C ARG A 82 24.08 3.48 7.18
N ASN A 83 23.40 2.78 8.09
CA ASN A 83 24.02 1.76 8.93
C ASN A 83 23.90 0.36 8.33
N LEU A 84 23.27 0.18 7.16
CA LEU A 84 23.13 -1.14 6.54
C LEU A 84 24.49 -1.81 6.31
N HIS A 85 24.67 -3.04 6.83
CA HIS A 85 25.88 -3.83 6.63
C HIS A 85 25.96 -4.31 5.18
N ARG A 86 26.98 -3.85 4.44
CA ARG A 86 27.08 -4.10 2.99
C ARG A 86 27.56 -5.51 2.64
N ASP A 87 28.24 -6.18 3.56
CA ASP A 87 28.74 -7.54 3.40
C ASP A 87 27.75 -8.59 3.92
N ASP A 88 26.49 -8.19 4.18
CA ASP A 88 25.45 -9.10 4.59
C ASP A 88 25.16 -10.16 3.49
N PRO A 89 25.06 -11.45 3.81
CA PRO A 89 24.87 -12.52 2.83
C PRO A 89 23.67 -12.32 1.89
N VAL A 90 22.56 -11.74 2.38
CA VAL A 90 21.37 -11.47 1.55
C VAL A 90 21.69 -10.39 0.52
N LEU A 91 22.36 -9.32 0.95
CA LEU A 91 22.75 -8.22 0.05
C LEU A 91 23.83 -8.66 -0.93
N VAL A 92 24.84 -9.42 -0.49
CA VAL A 92 25.88 -9.98 -1.34
C VAL A 92 25.29 -10.89 -2.40
N LYS A 93 24.34 -11.75 -2.03
CA LYS A 93 23.62 -12.62 -2.98
C LYS A 93 22.81 -11.81 -3.99
N GLY A 94 22.04 -10.82 -3.53
CA GLY A 94 21.28 -9.93 -4.41
C GLY A 94 22.18 -9.15 -5.38
N LEU A 95 23.30 -8.62 -4.90
CA LEU A 95 24.30 -7.93 -5.73
C LEU A 95 24.96 -8.85 -6.76
N ALA A 96 25.20 -10.11 -6.42
CA ALA A 96 25.75 -11.10 -7.33
C ALA A 96 24.75 -11.54 -8.43
N GLN A 97 23.45 -11.48 -8.15
CA GLN A 97 22.38 -11.84 -9.09
C GLN A 97 22.14 -10.78 -10.19
N ILE A 98 22.61 -9.54 -9.99
CA ILE A 98 22.40 -8.39 -10.89
C ILE A 98 23.22 -8.46 -12.21
N ARG A 99 24.01 -9.51 -12.43
CA ARG A 99 25.00 -9.52 -13.51
C ARG A 99 24.43 -9.83 -14.90
N THR A 100 23.26 -10.45 -15.04
CA THR A 100 22.78 -10.96 -16.33
C THR A 100 22.01 -9.95 -17.20
N LYS A 101 21.41 -8.89 -16.64
CA LYS A 101 20.66 -7.89 -17.44
C LYS A 101 21.39 -6.57 -17.68
N LEU A 102 22.34 -6.20 -16.82
CA LEU A 102 23.22 -5.02 -17.03
C LEU A 102 24.17 -5.22 -18.22
N GLU A 103 24.62 -6.44 -18.47
CA GLU A 103 25.43 -6.79 -19.65
C GLU A 103 24.69 -6.53 -20.98
N GLN A 104 23.36 -6.38 -20.94
CA GLN A 104 22.49 -6.05 -22.07
C GLN A 104 22.07 -4.57 -22.12
N GLY A 105 22.63 -3.72 -21.25
CA GLY A 105 22.36 -2.29 -21.21
C GLY A 105 21.05 -1.89 -20.49
N ASN A 106 20.39 -2.82 -19.81
CA ASN A 106 19.12 -2.58 -19.12
C ASN A 106 19.33 -2.45 -17.59
N VAL A 107 18.54 -1.59 -16.96
CA VAL A 107 18.46 -1.48 -15.49
C VAL A 107 17.78 -2.74 -14.94
N ASP A 108 18.41 -3.40 -13.97
CA ASP A 108 17.86 -4.60 -13.32
C ASP A 108 17.28 -4.26 -11.93
N PHE A 109 16.24 -4.98 -11.54
CA PHE A 109 15.55 -4.81 -10.26
C PHE A 109 15.52 -6.15 -9.52
N GLU A 110 16.19 -6.21 -8.37
CA GLU A 110 16.19 -7.36 -7.46
C GLU A 110 15.49 -6.97 -6.14
N TYR A 111 14.45 -7.71 -5.75
CA TYR A 111 13.67 -7.43 -4.54
C TYR A 111 14.21 -8.23 -3.36
N LEU A 112 14.83 -7.54 -2.39
CA LEU A 112 15.53 -8.19 -1.27
C LEU A 112 14.63 -8.61 -0.08
N GLU A 113 13.45 -7.99 0.09
CA GLU A 113 12.43 -8.30 1.12
C GLU A 113 11.06 -7.72 0.68
N LYS A 114 9.94 -8.39 1.02
CA LYS A 114 8.57 -7.89 0.77
C LYS A 114 7.66 -8.09 1.98
N ARG A 115 7.14 -6.99 2.54
CA ARG A 115 6.04 -6.97 3.54
C ARG A 115 4.95 -6.03 3.06
N LEU A 116 3.72 -6.52 2.89
CA LEU A 116 2.69 -5.84 2.08
C LEU A 116 1.80 -4.92 2.93
N ASP A 117 2.36 -3.82 3.44
CA ASP A 117 1.59 -2.72 4.05
C ASP A 117 1.00 -1.78 2.98
N PHE A 118 1.61 -1.75 1.78
CA PHE A 118 1.15 -0.97 0.62
C PHE A 118 1.51 -1.63 -0.71
N ALA A 119 0.87 -1.18 -1.80
CA ALA A 119 1.28 -1.46 -3.18
C ALA A 119 1.30 -0.17 -3.99
N ILE A 120 2.21 -0.14 -4.99
CA ILE A 120 2.30 0.92 -5.98
C ILE A 120 1.98 0.31 -7.35
N CYS A 121 1.09 0.95 -8.10
CA CYS A 121 0.67 0.54 -9.44
C CYS A 121 0.84 1.69 -10.43
N LEU A 122 1.37 1.42 -11.62
CA LEU A 122 1.34 2.35 -12.74
C LEU A 122 0.12 2.02 -13.59
N VAL A 123 -0.79 2.99 -13.75
CA VAL A 123 -1.99 2.84 -14.57
C VAL A 123 -1.85 3.74 -15.80
N GLN A 124 -2.00 3.18 -16.99
CA GLN A 124 -1.89 3.93 -18.24
C GLN A 124 -3.22 3.95 -18.97
N PHE A 125 -3.54 5.12 -19.52
CA PHE A 125 -4.75 5.39 -20.27
C PHE A 125 -4.41 5.93 -21.65
N GLU A 126 -5.15 5.48 -22.65
CA GLU A 126 -5.32 6.23 -23.89
C GLU A 126 -6.33 7.36 -23.72
N LYS A 127 -6.27 8.34 -24.63
CA LYS A 127 -7.23 9.45 -24.64
C LYS A 127 -8.68 8.93 -24.64
N ASN A 128 -9.52 9.52 -23.81
CA ASN A 128 -10.94 9.19 -23.59
C ASN A 128 -11.23 7.85 -22.90
N GLN A 129 -10.22 7.06 -22.50
CA GLN A 129 -10.48 5.89 -21.67
C GLN A 129 -10.97 6.29 -20.27
N ILE A 130 -11.81 5.42 -19.71
CA ILE A 130 -12.52 5.65 -18.45
C ILE A 130 -12.38 4.40 -17.60
N ILE A 131 -12.03 4.56 -16.32
CA ILE A 131 -12.42 3.57 -15.30
C ILE A 131 -13.73 4.09 -14.70
N SER A 132 -14.79 3.28 -14.86
CA SER A 132 -16.12 3.61 -14.37
C SER A 132 -16.14 3.65 -12.84
N ALA A 133 -17.27 4.07 -12.27
CA ALA A 133 -17.38 4.24 -10.83
C ALA A 133 -17.11 2.90 -10.12
N HIS A 134 -16.19 2.93 -9.17
CA HIS A 134 -15.82 1.79 -8.34
C HIS A 134 -15.32 2.28 -6.98
N ASP A 135 -15.29 1.38 -6.01
CA ASP A 135 -14.78 1.66 -4.66
C ASP A 135 -13.53 0.85 -4.28
N HIS A 136 -12.96 1.21 -3.13
CA HIS A 136 -11.71 0.67 -2.58
C HIS A 136 -11.88 0.28 -1.10
N PRO A 137 -12.72 -0.73 -0.77
CA PRO A 137 -13.16 -0.99 0.59
C PRO A 137 -11.99 -1.27 1.54
N GLY A 138 -11.92 -0.47 2.62
CA GLY A 138 -10.88 -0.61 3.64
C GLY A 138 -9.49 -0.13 3.21
N MET A 139 -9.34 0.50 2.05
CA MET A 139 -8.07 1.00 1.54
C MET A 139 -8.00 2.52 1.55
N THR A 140 -6.78 3.04 1.68
CA THR A 140 -6.43 4.45 1.47
C THR A 140 -5.57 4.53 0.21
N GLY A 141 -5.95 5.40 -0.71
CA GLY A 141 -5.36 5.54 -2.03
C GLY A 141 -4.80 6.95 -2.24
N MET A 142 -3.62 7.02 -2.85
CA MET A 142 -3.07 8.25 -3.43
C MET A 142 -2.84 8.01 -4.92
N ILE A 143 -3.29 8.95 -5.75
CA ILE A 143 -3.15 8.90 -7.20
C ILE A 143 -2.36 10.13 -7.62
N LEU A 144 -1.21 9.91 -8.25
CA LEU A 144 -0.36 10.95 -8.82
C LEU A 144 -0.47 10.91 -10.35
N CYS A 145 -0.79 12.03 -10.99
CA CYS A 145 -0.72 12.16 -12.45
C CYS A 145 0.74 12.35 -12.88
N ALA A 146 1.39 11.31 -13.38
CA ALA A 146 2.80 11.34 -13.78
C ALA A 146 3.02 12.01 -15.15
N SER A 147 2.06 11.87 -16.05
CA SER A 147 2.05 12.48 -17.39
C SER A 147 0.63 12.60 -17.93
N GLY A 148 0.40 13.51 -18.87
CA GLY A 148 -0.91 13.72 -19.49
C GLY A 148 -1.88 14.54 -18.62
N SER A 149 -3.16 14.25 -18.74
CA SER A 149 -4.21 14.91 -17.97
C SER A 149 -5.46 14.03 -17.82
N ILE A 150 -6.00 14.01 -16.60
CA ILE A 150 -7.13 13.15 -16.24
C ILE A 150 -8.17 13.90 -15.42
N HIS A 151 -9.43 13.66 -15.74
CA HIS A 151 -10.56 14.15 -14.96
C HIS A 151 -10.95 13.13 -13.91
N THR A 152 -11.04 13.54 -12.66
CA THR A 152 -11.42 12.69 -11.53
C THR A 152 -12.67 13.24 -10.87
N ARG A 153 -13.58 12.34 -10.49
CA ARG A 153 -14.74 12.64 -9.66
C ARG A 153 -14.78 11.66 -8.51
N ASN A 154 -14.82 12.16 -7.30
CA ASN A 154 -14.92 11.37 -6.08
C ASN A 154 -16.29 11.55 -5.44
N TYR A 155 -16.82 10.47 -4.92
CA TYR A 155 -18.14 10.41 -4.34
C TYR A 155 -18.11 9.77 -2.95
N ASP A 156 -19.02 10.23 -2.10
CA ASP A 156 -19.32 9.65 -0.79
C ASP A 156 -20.69 8.98 -0.82
N LEU A 157 -20.78 7.77 -0.28
CA LEU A 157 -22.05 7.05 -0.15
C LEU A 157 -22.93 7.74 0.91
N ILE A 158 -24.09 8.22 0.50
CA ILE A 158 -25.09 8.84 1.40
C ILE A 158 -26.06 7.78 1.90
N LYS A 159 -26.59 6.98 0.96
CA LYS A 159 -27.64 6.02 1.21
C LYS A 159 -27.49 4.84 0.27
N GLU A 160 -27.76 3.66 0.80
CA GLU A 160 -27.82 2.41 0.05
C GLU A 160 -29.17 1.73 0.33
N THR A 161 -29.75 1.09 -0.67
CA THR A 161 -31.01 0.37 -0.52
C THR A 161 -31.02 -0.82 -1.47
N THR A 162 -31.10 -2.02 -0.88
CA THR A 162 -31.26 -3.28 -1.60
C THR A 162 -32.73 -3.68 -1.62
N LYS A 163 -33.24 -4.04 -2.79
CA LYS A 163 -34.62 -4.52 -2.98
C LYS A 163 -34.61 -5.84 -3.73
N LYS A 164 -35.52 -6.73 -3.35
CA LYS A 164 -35.84 -7.91 -4.16
C LYS A 164 -36.75 -7.52 -5.31
N LEU A 165 -36.31 -7.82 -6.52
CA LEU A 165 -37.07 -7.66 -7.75
C LEU A 165 -38.10 -8.80 -7.88
N PRO A 166 -39.15 -8.62 -8.71
CA PRO A 166 -40.18 -9.63 -8.93
C PRO A 166 -39.65 -10.97 -9.46
N ASP A 167 -38.49 -10.98 -10.14
CA ASP A 167 -37.81 -12.18 -10.63
C ASP A 167 -36.94 -12.87 -9.57
N GLY A 168 -36.96 -12.39 -8.33
CA GLY A 168 -36.23 -12.93 -7.19
C GLY A 168 -34.78 -12.42 -7.08
N LYS A 169 -34.29 -11.63 -8.03
CA LYS A 169 -32.96 -11.01 -7.95
C LYS A 169 -32.93 -9.87 -6.95
N GLU A 170 -31.76 -9.55 -6.43
CA GLU A 170 -31.55 -8.36 -5.60
C GLU A 170 -30.91 -7.25 -6.44
N GLU A 171 -31.45 -6.04 -6.32
CA GLU A 171 -30.88 -4.84 -6.90
C GLU A 171 -30.54 -3.86 -5.78
N THR A 172 -29.27 -3.43 -5.74
CA THR A 172 -28.80 -2.44 -4.77
C THR A 172 -28.63 -1.09 -5.48
N THR A 173 -29.36 -0.11 -4.97
CA THR A 173 -29.32 1.28 -5.44
C THR A 173 -28.69 2.19 -4.40
N CYS A 174 -27.92 3.17 -4.85
CA CYS A 174 -27.16 4.08 -4.01
C CYS A 174 -27.44 5.54 -4.36
N GLN A 175 -27.33 6.43 -3.36
CA GLN A 175 -27.24 7.87 -3.54
C GLN A 175 -25.82 8.30 -3.19
N LEU A 176 -25.15 8.93 -4.14
CA LEU A 176 -23.74 9.28 -4.06
C LEU A 176 -23.58 10.81 -4.10
N HIS A 177 -22.89 11.38 -3.11
CA HIS A 177 -22.56 12.80 -3.09
C HIS A 177 -21.22 13.05 -3.78
N LEU A 178 -21.18 13.80 -4.87
CA LEU A 178 -19.95 14.28 -5.51
C LEU A 178 -19.22 15.23 -4.55
N SER A 179 -18.17 14.73 -3.91
CA SER A 179 -17.43 15.45 -2.87
C SER A 179 -16.16 16.11 -3.37
N ALA A 180 -15.64 15.68 -4.51
CA ALA A 180 -14.58 16.37 -5.24
C ALA A 180 -14.68 16.11 -6.74
N GLU A 181 -14.37 17.12 -7.54
CA GLU A 181 -14.18 17.01 -8.98
C GLU A 181 -12.92 17.79 -9.33
N GLN A 182 -11.96 17.13 -9.98
CA GLN A 182 -10.63 17.69 -10.21
C GLN A 182 -10.10 17.28 -11.58
N LEU A 183 -9.50 18.24 -12.28
CA LEU A 183 -8.59 17.98 -13.39
C LEU A 183 -7.18 17.82 -12.83
N LEU A 184 -6.59 16.65 -12.99
CA LEU A 184 -5.23 16.37 -12.58
C LEU A 184 -4.31 16.46 -13.80
N GLU A 185 -3.41 17.43 -13.76
CA GLU A 185 -2.31 17.57 -14.71
C GLU A 185 -1.03 16.97 -14.11
N LYS A 186 0.07 16.96 -14.89
CA LYS A 186 1.35 16.43 -14.43
C LYS A 186 1.74 16.95 -13.04
N ASN A 187 2.13 16.02 -12.16
CA ASN A 187 2.48 16.21 -10.75
C ASN A 187 1.30 16.53 -9.81
N ALA A 188 0.07 16.64 -10.31
CA ALA A 188 -1.11 16.80 -9.46
C ALA A 188 -1.46 15.46 -8.78
N ILE A 189 -2.03 15.56 -7.57
CA ILE A 189 -2.36 14.43 -6.72
C ILE A 189 -3.83 14.51 -6.31
N THR A 190 -4.50 13.35 -6.29
CA THR A 190 -5.76 13.17 -5.56
C THR A 190 -5.63 12.02 -4.57
N THR A 191 -6.52 11.99 -3.57
CA THR A 191 -6.50 10.99 -2.49
C THR A 191 -7.91 10.50 -2.18
N LEU A 192 -7.98 9.24 -1.74
CA LEU A 192 -9.17 8.62 -1.20
C LEU A 192 -8.82 7.90 0.10
N THR A 193 -9.82 7.73 0.95
CA THR A 193 -9.70 6.96 2.20
C THR A 193 -10.82 5.93 2.26
N ALA A 194 -10.68 4.96 3.16
CA ALA A 194 -11.70 3.92 3.36
C ALA A 194 -13.10 4.46 3.72
N LYS A 195 -13.22 5.73 4.16
CA LYS A 195 -14.47 6.34 4.60
C LYS A 195 -14.92 7.56 3.79
N ALA A 196 -14.02 8.15 3.02
CA ALA A 196 -14.29 9.39 2.29
C ALA A 196 -13.60 9.33 0.92
N ARG A 197 -14.32 9.78 -0.10
CA ARG A 197 -13.91 9.80 -1.51
C ARG A 197 -13.62 8.42 -2.08
N ASN A 198 -14.12 7.37 -1.41
CA ASN A 198 -13.80 5.98 -1.68
C ASN A 198 -14.37 5.51 -3.03
N ILE A 199 -15.46 6.12 -3.49
CA ILE A 199 -16.03 5.84 -4.81
C ILE A 199 -15.51 6.89 -5.78
N HIS A 200 -14.99 6.49 -6.95
CA HIS A 200 -14.51 7.47 -7.92
C HIS A 200 -14.60 7.02 -9.37
N THR A 201 -14.55 8.01 -10.28
CA THR A 201 -14.39 7.79 -11.72
C THR A 201 -13.14 8.53 -12.18
N VAL A 202 -12.41 7.94 -13.12
CA VAL A 202 -11.25 8.58 -13.75
C VAL A 202 -11.41 8.52 -15.27
N LYS A 203 -11.24 9.67 -15.95
CA LYS A 203 -11.39 9.80 -17.41
C LYS A 203 -10.21 10.56 -18.00
N ALA A 204 -9.45 9.89 -18.86
CA ALA A 204 -8.29 10.48 -19.51
C ALA A 204 -8.70 11.49 -20.59
N LEU A 205 -8.11 12.70 -20.56
CA LEU A 205 -8.33 13.74 -21.57
C LEU A 205 -7.25 13.72 -22.67
N ALA A 206 -6.11 13.08 -22.37
CA ALA A 206 -5.03 12.74 -23.28
C ALA A 206 -4.44 11.38 -22.88
N THR A 207 -3.48 10.84 -23.63
CA THR A 207 -2.69 9.69 -23.16
C THR A 207 -2.03 10.08 -21.83
N THR A 208 -2.31 9.31 -20.78
CA THR A 208 -2.03 9.69 -19.39
C THR A 208 -1.49 8.50 -18.61
N GLN A 209 -0.55 8.75 -17.71
CA GLN A 209 -0.04 7.77 -16.77
C GLN A 209 -0.26 8.23 -15.33
N LEU A 210 -0.82 7.37 -14.50
CA LEU A 210 -1.04 7.58 -13.08
C LEU A 210 -0.19 6.63 -12.25
N ILE A 211 0.27 7.10 -11.10
CA ILE A 211 0.87 6.26 -10.08
C ILE A 211 -0.10 6.17 -8.91
N ASP A 212 -0.64 4.98 -8.70
CA ASP A 212 -1.58 4.65 -7.64
C ASP A 212 -0.81 4.00 -6.48
N ILE A 213 -1.02 4.49 -5.27
CA ILE A 213 -0.48 3.89 -4.05
C ILE A 213 -1.65 3.52 -3.15
N PHE A 214 -1.82 2.23 -2.86
CA PHE A 214 -2.88 1.71 -2.00
C PHE A 214 -2.34 1.08 -0.72
N THR A 215 -2.99 1.41 0.40
CA THR A 215 -2.68 0.96 1.76
C THR A 215 -3.96 0.51 2.47
N PRO A 216 -4.09 -0.76 2.88
CA PRO A 216 -3.29 -1.92 2.45
C PRO A 216 -3.41 -2.16 0.93
N PRO A 217 -2.56 -3.02 0.34
CA PRO A 217 -2.66 -3.35 -1.07
C PRO A 217 -3.89 -4.21 -1.39
N TYR A 218 -4.24 -4.28 -2.67
CA TYR A 218 -5.15 -5.30 -3.17
C TYR A 218 -4.67 -6.71 -2.82
N ASN A 219 -5.62 -7.57 -2.48
CA ASN A 219 -5.51 -9.02 -2.48
C ASN A 219 -6.79 -9.60 -3.11
N ASP A 220 -6.89 -10.92 -3.23
CA ASP A 220 -8.06 -11.57 -3.84
C ASP A 220 -9.37 -11.12 -3.16
N GLN A 221 -9.44 -11.18 -1.83
CA GLN A 221 -10.63 -10.75 -1.08
C GLN A 221 -11.00 -9.28 -1.32
N ARG A 222 -10.04 -8.34 -1.25
CA ARG A 222 -10.34 -6.91 -1.47
C ARG A 222 -10.75 -6.62 -2.91
N SER A 223 -10.22 -7.40 -3.85
CA SER A 223 -10.62 -7.30 -5.26
C SER A 223 -12.05 -7.80 -5.46
N GLU A 224 -12.44 -8.88 -4.78
CA GLU A 224 -13.82 -9.39 -4.75
C GLU A 224 -14.79 -8.46 -4.00
N ASP A 225 -14.34 -7.83 -2.91
CA ASP A 225 -15.15 -6.90 -2.13
C ASP A 225 -15.33 -5.54 -2.83
N SER A 226 -14.45 -5.20 -3.79
CA SER A 226 -14.53 -3.93 -4.54
C SER A 226 -15.76 -3.93 -5.44
N ARG A 227 -16.59 -2.91 -5.29
CA ARG A 227 -17.86 -2.78 -5.99
C ARG A 227 -17.73 -1.84 -7.16
N TRP A 228 -18.49 -2.13 -8.21
CA TRP A 228 -18.63 -1.28 -9.39
C TRP A 228 -20.03 -0.69 -9.43
N PHE A 229 -20.16 0.51 -10.01
CA PHE A 229 -21.41 1.26 -10.01
C PHE A 229 -21.73 1.74 -11.43
N THR A 230 -23.01 1.62 -11.80
CA THR A 230 -23.59 2.40 -12.90
C THR A 230 -24.10 3.72 -12.32
N LEU A 231 -23.45 4.83 -12.67
CA LEU A 231 -23.87 6.19 -12.29
C LEU A 231 -24.85 6.75 -13.31
N ASP A 232 -25.87 7.46 -12.84
CA ASP A 232 -26.66 8.34 -13.68
C ASP A 232 -25.78 9.48 -14.25
N GLU A 233 -26.03 9.87 -15.50
CA GLU A 233 -25.24 10.92 -16.17
C GLU A 233 -25.40 12.31 -15.53
N MET A 234 -26.58 12.55 -14.94
CA MET A 234 -26.98 13.83 -14.38
C MET A 234 -27.26 13.70 -12.88
N PRO A 235 -27.03 14.77 -12.09
CA PRO A 235 -27.46 14.80 -10.70
C PRO A 235 -28.98 14.58 -10.57
N ARG A 236 -29.40 13.98 -9.45
CA ARG A 236 -30.80 13.83 -9.07
C ARG A 236 -31.50 15.18 -9.17
N LYS A 237 -32.66 15.20 -9.83
CA LYS A 237 -33.49 16.39 -10.01
C LYS A 237 -33.69 17.15 -8.69
N GLY A 238 -33.40 18.45 -8.70
CA GLY A 238 -33.52 19.32 -7.53
C GLY A 238 -32.29 19.32 -6.60
N THR A 239 -31.25 18.57 -6.94
CA THR A 239 -29.96 18.57 -6.22
C THR A 239 -28.84 18.97 -7.20
N LYS A 240 -27.70 19.43 -6.68
CA LYS A 240 -26.53 19.79 -7.52
C LYS A 240 -25.46 18.70 -7.59
N ASN A 241 -25.27 17.96 -6.50
CA ASN A 241 -24.13 17.05 -6.33
C ASN A 241 -24.54 15.63 -5.91
N ILE A 242 -25.81 15.28 -5.94
CA ILE A 242 -26.27 13.93 -5.56
C ILE A 242 -26.59 13.17 -6.84
N PHE A 243 -25.97 12.01 -7.02
CA PHE A 243 -26.18 11.12 -8.16
C PHE A 243 -26.83 9.83 -7.67
N ASP A 244 -27.78 9.32 -8.45
CA ASP A 244 -28.29 7.97 -8.24
C ASP A 244 -27.35 6.97 -8.94
N ALA A 245 -27.18 5.79 -8.35
CA ALA A 245 -26.33 4.75 -8.88
C ALA A 245 -26.89 3.35 -8.59
N VAL A 246 -26.50 2.37 -9.40
CA VAL A 246 -26.82 0.94 -9.21
C VAL A 246 -25.51 0.17 -9.04
N VAL A 247 -25.41 -0.66 -7.99
CA VAL A 247 -24.27 -1.56 -7.76
C VAL A 247 -24.33 -2.70 -8.79
N ARG A 248 -23.19 -3.02 -9.41
CA ARG A 248 -23.04 -4.10 -10.39
C ARG A 248 -22.53 -5.39 -9.76
#